data_AF-A0A7X3R897-F1
#
_entry.id   AF-A0A7X3R897-F1
#
_cell.length_a   1.000
_cell.length_b   1.000
_cell.length_c   1.000
_cell.angle_alpha   90.00
_cell.angle_beta   90.00
_cell.angle_gamma   90.00
#
_symmetry.space_group_name_H-M   'P 1'
#
loop_
_entity.id
_entity.type
_entity.pdbx_description
1 polymer ?
#
loop_
_entity_poly.entity_id
_entity_poly.type
_entity_poly.pdbx_seq_one_letter_code
_entity_poly.pdbx_strand_id
1 'polypeptide(L)'
;MKPDGMHIPVMYPGVHQTTLARHVSRCMISVNILIRRVSDFEVGDWIMDSGAFTRISTGKDHLEPGMYAEIAHRWHGCGNLQAVVSQDWMCEPFVLAVTGGTVQRHQDQTTERYLDLRTRIDTADGPYLMPVLQGYTPEQYAAHARDLSPFIGHNAWVGVGSVCKRQGRPDSLAAVLEAIHDVRPDWRLHGFGVKSTSLRSSRVCDRLATVDSMAWSYAARMQRLASGEGPSPNSAEALLGWMAKITNIRPDGHRQQTLT
;
A
#
# COMPACT_ATOMS: atom_id res chain seq x y z
N MET A 1 -18.09 -0.91 24.04
CA MET A 1 -17.29 0.33 24.12
C MET A 1 -15.87 -0.05 24.49
N LYS A 2 -14.91 0.14 23.58
CA LYS A 2 -13.48 -0.01 23.91
C LYS A 2 -13.01 1.31 24.54
N PRO A 3 -12.34 1.29 25.70
CA PRO A 3 -11.81 2.50 26.31
C PRO A 3 -10.65 3.01 25.44
N ASP A 4 -10.57 4.33 25.27
CA ASP A 4 -9.52 5.08 24.57
C ASP A 4 -9.40 4.86 23.06
N GLY A 5 -10.55 4.91 22.36
CA GLY A 5 -10.79 4.59 20.93
C GLY A 5 -9.93 5.23 19.83
N MET A 6 -8.61 5.11 19.92
CA MET A 6 -7.64 5.52 18.91
C MET A 6 -7.16 4.27 18.15
N HIS A 7 -7.49 4.19 16.86
CA HIS A 7 -7.03 3.10 16.01
C HIS A 7 -5.62 3.41 15.49
N ILE A 8 -4.72 2.42 15.45
CA ILE A 8 -3.43 2.55 14.75
C ILE A 8 -3.44 1.50 13.64
N PRO A 9 -3.26 1.89 12.36
CA PRO A 9 -3.25 0.93 11.26
C PRO A 9 -2.12 -0.08 11.40
N VAL A 10 -2.35 -1.31 10.97
CA VAL A 10 -1.32 -2.34 10.94
C VAL A 10 -0.25 -1.99 9.90
N MET A 11 1.01 -1.92 10.32
CA MET A 11 2.15 -1.59 9.46
C MET A 11 2.76 -2.84 8.80
N TYR A 12 2.93 -2.80 7.48
CA TYR A 12 3.68 -3.75 6.66
C TYR A 12 4.96 -3.08 6.16
N PRO A 13 6.13 -3.31 6.78
CA PRO A 13 7.37 -2.80 6.22
C PRO A 13 7.61 -3.40 4.84
N GLY A 14 7.89 -2.56 3.85
CA GLY A 14 8.31 -3.02 2.54
C GLY A 14 9.73 -3.60 2.62
N VAL A 15 9.96 -4.77 2.01
CA VAL A 15 11.28 -5.41 1.97
C VAL A 15 11.69 -5.70 0.52
N HIS A 16 12.95 -5.40 0.21
CA HIS A 16 13.54 -5.48 -1.13
C HIS A 16 14.50 -6.68 -1.27
N GLN A 17 14.63 -7.47 -0.20
CA GLN A 17 15.30 -8.77 -0.18
C GLN A 17 14.45 -9.72 0.65
N THR A 18 14.11 -10.88 0.11
CA THR A 18 13.26 -11.86 0.79
C THR A 18 13.89 -12.41 2.07
N THR A 19 15.22 -12.39 2.19
CA THR A 19 15.94 -12.78 3.41
C THR A 19 15.65 -11.87 4.61
N LEU A 20 15.16 -10.65 4.39
CA LEU A 20 14.76 -9.75 5.46
C LEU A 20 13.37 -10.11 6.02
N ALA A 21 12.54 -10.82 5.25
CA ALA A 21 11.17 -11.14 5.62
C ALA A 21 11.09 -11.99 6.90
N ARG A 22 12.01 -12.94 7.11
CA ARG A 22 12.09 -13.77 8.32
C ARG A 22 12.31 -12.99 9.63
N HIS A 23 12.78 -11.74 9.55
CA HIS A 23 13.07 -10.93 10.72
C HIS A 23 11.85 -10.15 11.23
N VAL A 24 10.74 -10.14 10.49
CA VAL A 24 9.53 -9.42 10.85
C VAL A 24 8.32 -10.35 10.82
N SER A 25 7.36 -10.11 11.70
CA SER A 25 6.11 -10.89 11.72
C SER A 25 5.25 -10.64 10.49
N ARG A 26 5.40 -9.47 9.86
CA ARG A 26 4.75 -9.13 8.61
C ARG A 26 5.56 -8.20 7.71
N CYS A 27 5.35 -8.29 6.39
CA CYS A 27 5.99 -7.40 5.42
C CYS A 27 5.22 -7.26 4.11
N MET A 28 5.63 -6.32 3.27
CA MET A 28 5.18 -6.21 1.89
C MET A 28 6.35 -6.47 0.94
N ILE A 29 6.13 -7.30 -0.08
CA ILE A 29 7.17 -7.75 -1.02
C ILE A 29 6.72 -7.47 -2.45
N SER A 30 7.55 -6.77 -3.22
CA SER A 30 7.27 -6.48 -4.63
C SER A 30 7.45 -7.70 -5.52
N VAL A 31 6.50 -7.93 -6.41
CA VAL A 31 6.61 -8.95 -7.46
C VAL A 31 7.89 -8.77 -8.27
N ASN A 32 8.39 -7.54 -8.41
CA ASN A 32 9.62 -7.25 -9.16
C ASN A 32 10.85 -8.01 -8.64
N ILE A 33 10.91 -8.35 -7.34
CA ILE A 33 11.99 -9.18 -6.79
C ILE A 33 11.66 -10.68 -6.84
N LEU A 34 10.38 -11.04 -7.00
CA LEU A 34 9.90 -12.41 -7.05
C LEU A 34 9.94 -13.02 -8.47
N ILE A 35 9.82 -12.21 -9.53
CA ILE A 35 9.82 -12.67 -10.94
C ILE A 35 11.04 -13.55 -11.26
N ARG A 36 12.20 -13.25 -10.66
CA ARG A 36 13.46 -13.96 -10.91
C ARG A 36 13.79 -15.03 -9.86
N ARG A 37 12.93 -15.18 -8.85
CA ARG A 37 13.19 -16.08 -7.73
C ARG A 37 12.76 -17.50 -8.08
N VAL A 38 13.57 -18.47 -7.69
CA VAL A 38 13.33 -19.89 -7.96
C VAL A 38 12.88 -20.65 -6.70
N SER A 39 13.61 -20.47 -5.60
CA SER A 39 13.36 -21.18 -4.35
C SER A 39 12.39 -20.46 -3.43
N ASP A 40 11.74 -21.21 -2.56
CA ASP A 40 10.89 -20.68 -1.49
C ASP A 40 11.68 -19.78 -0.52
N PHE A 41 10.97 -19.02 0.29
CA PHE A 41 11.56 -18.14 1.29
C PHE A 41 10.72 -18.15 2.56
N GLU A 42 11.41 -17.93 3.68
CA GLU A 42 10.79 -17.83 4.99
C GLU A 42 10.14 -16.44 5.15
N VAL A 43 8.84 -16.42 5.41
CA VAL A 43 8.04 -15.22 5.61
C VAL A 43 6.84 -15.55 6.51
N GLY A 44 6.43 -14.58 7.34
CA GLY A 44 5.20 -14.65 8.12
C GLY A 44 3.98 -14.18 7.32
N ASP A 45 3.23 -13.23 7.88
CA ASP A 45 2.13 -12.56 7.18
C ASP A 45 2.68 -11.62 6.10
N TRP A 46 2.19 -11.67 4.87
CA TRP A 46 2.69 -10.74 3.87
C TRP A 46 1.69 -10.36 2.79
N ILE A 47 2.00 -9.25 2.13
CA ILE A 47 1.28 -8.72 0.98
C ILE A 47 2.23 -8.75 -0.22
N MET A 48 1.76 -9.27 -1.35
CA MET A 48 2.49 -9.18 -2.61
C MET A 48 2.12 -7.87 -3.33
N ASP A 49 3.07 -6.94 -3.36
CA ASP A 49 2.98 -5.70 -4.14
C ASP A 49 3.06 -5.99 -5.65
N SER A 50 2.24 -5.28 -6.43
CA SER A 50 2.18 -5.43 -7.90
C SER A 50 3.43 -4.93 -8.60
N GLY A 51 4.26 -4.14 -7.91
CA GLY A 51 5.44 -3.51 -8.48
C GLY A 51 5.12 -2.45 -9.54
N ALA A 52 3.84 -2.06 -9.67
CA ALA A 52 3.34 -1.14 -10.69
C ALA A 52 4.12 0.17 -10.69
N PHE A 53 4.30 0.79 -9.51
CA PHE A 53 5.01 2.05 -9.37
C PHE A 53 6.35 2.05 -10.09
N THR A 54 7.23 1.11 -9.74
CA THR A 54 8.57 1.01 -10.32
C THR A 54 8.54 0.74 -11.82
N ARG A 55 7.62 -0.11 -12.29
CA ARG A 55 7.56 -0.49 -13.71
C ARG A 55 7.10 0.69 -14.56
N ILE A 56 5.93 1.23 -14.25
CA ILE A 56 5.33 2.32 -15.04
C ILE A 56 6.17 3.59 -14.96
N SER A 57 6.68 3.96 -13.78
CA SER A 57 7.49 5.18 -13.64
C SER A 57 8.84 5.10 -14.37
N THR A 58 9.31 3.90 -14.72
CA THR A 58 10.55 3.68 -15.49
C THR A 58 10.27 3.43 -16.97
N GLY A 59 9.05 3.68 -17.44
CA GLY A 59 8.65 3.50 -18.83
C GLY A 59 8.48 2.04 -19.24
N LYS A 60 8.36 1.12 -18.28
CA LYS A 60 8.02 -0.29 -18.54
C LYS A 60 6.53 -0.49 -18.34
N ASP A 61 5.96 -1.47 -19.03
CA ASP A 61 4.58 -1.90 -18.78
C ASP A 61 4.46 -2.81 -17.55
N HIS A 62 3.22 -3.05 -17.13
CA HIS A 62 2.89 -4.11 -16.18
C HIS A 62 3.41 -5.49 -16.64
N LEU A 63 3.43 -6.45 -15.73
CA LEU A 63 3.49 -7.85 -16.15
C LEU A 63 2.16 -8.20 -16.81
N GLU A 64 2.19 -9.07 -17.81
CA GLU A 64 0.97 -9.63 -18.38
C GLU A 64 0.13 -10.28 -17.26
N PRO A 65 -1.21 -10.08 -17.24
CA PRO A 65 -2.08 -10.56 -16.16
C PRO A 65 -1.96 -12.05 -15.87
N GLY A 66 -1.83 -12.88 -16.92
CA GLY A 66 -1.61 -14.32 -16.78
C GLY A 66 -0.31 -14.63 -16.04
N MET A 67 0.79 -14.02 -16.45
CA MET A 67 2.10 -14.17 -15.78
C MET A 67 2.05 -13.64 -14.34
N TYR A 68 1.37 -12.52 -14.09
CA TYR A 68 1.23 -11.99 -12.73
C TYR A 68 0.45 -12.94 -11.82
N ALA A 69 -0.63 -13.53 -12.33
CA ALA A 69 -1.42 -14.52 -11.61
C ALA A 69 -0.64 -15.82 -11.35
N GLU A 70 0.13 -16.31 -12.32
CA GLU A 70 1.02 -17.46 -12.12
C GLU A 70 2.04 -17.21 -11.02
N ILE A 71 2.62 -16.01 -10.96
CA ILE A 71 3.54 -15.62 -9.89
C ILE A 71 2.81 -15.56 -8.54
N ALA A 72 1.61 -14.98 -8.49
CA ALA A 72 0.79 -14.95 -7.27
C ALA A 72 0.55 -16.36 -6.72
N HIS A 73 0.13 -17.29 -7.58
CA HIS A 73 -0.12 -18.68 -7.20
C HIS A 73 1.17 -19.41 -6.82
N ARG A 74 2.29 -19.17 -7.52
CA ARG A 74 3.59 -19.77 -7.19
C ARG A 74 4.03 -19.44 -5.77
N TRP A 75 3.76 -18.23 -5.29
CA TRP A 75 4.19 -17.77 -3.97
C TRP A 75 3.11 -17.86 -2.90
N HIS A 76 1.87 -18.24 -3.24
CA HIS A 76 0.77 -18.38 -2.27
C HIS A 76 1.12 -19.32 -1.10
N GLY A 77 1.85 -20.40 -1.36
CA GLY A 77 2.28 -21.36 -0.32
C GLY A 77 3.44 -20.90 0.59
N CYS A 78 4.04 -19.72 0.34
CA CYS A 78 5.11 -19.20 1.20
C CYS A 78 4.53 -18.39 2.35
N GLY A 79 4.67 -18.87 3.58
CA GLY A 79 4.13 -18.20 4.76
C GLY A 79 2.62 -18.00 4.68
N ASN A 80 2.14 -16.82 5.06
CA ASN A 80 0.74 -16.45 4.96
C ASN A 80 0.57 -15.25 4.01
N LEU A 81 0.33 -15.51 2.72
CA LEU A 81 0.04 -14.47 1.73
C LEU A 81 -1.39 -13.94 1.94
N GLN A 82 -1.50 -12.82 2.65
CA GLN A 82 -2.79 -12.25 3.04
C GLN A 82 -3.49 -11.49 1.92
N ALA A 83 -2.72 -10.94 0.98
CA ALA A 83 -3.26 -10.24 -0.18
C ALA A 83 -2.24 -10.15 -1.32
N VAL A 84 -2.75 -10.17 -2.54
CA VAL A 84 -2.04 -9.77 -3.77
C VAL A 84 -2.62 -8.44 -4.23
N VAL A 85 -1.80 -7.44 -4.45
CA VAL A 85 -2.27 -6.11 -4.87
C VAL A 85 -2.56 -6.11 -6.37
N SER A 86 -3.74 -5.64 -6.80
CA SER A 86 -4.03 -5.51 -8.22
C SER A 86 -3.07 -4.55 -8.92
N GLN A 87 -2.77 -4.79 -10.19
CA GLN A 87 -1.95 -3.90 -11.00
C GLN A 87 -2.70 -2.60 -11.32
N ASP A 88 -2.27 -1.50 -10.72
CA ASP A 88 -2.90 -0.18 -10.76
C ASP A 88 -2.11 0.83 -11.59
N TRP A 89 -2.82 1.85 -12.07
CA TRP A 89 -2.23 2.95 -12.84
C TRP A 89 -2.22 4.21 -11.98
N MET A 90 -1.03 4.62 -11.54
CA MET A 90 -0.90 5.74 -10.61
C MET A 90 -1.22 7.08 -11.24
N CYS A 91 -1.88 7.97 -10.50
CA CYS A 91 -2.36 9.27 -10.94
C CYS A 91 -1.45 10.45 -10.54
N GLU A 92 -0.22 10.21 -10.04
CA GLU A 92 0.69 11.34 -9.82
C GLU A 92 1.03 12.03 -11.15
N PRO A 93 1.15 13.38 -11.18
CA PRO A 93 1.38 14.14 -12.41
C PRO A 93 2.57 13.66 -13.24
N PHE A 94 3.65 13.22 -12.59
CA PHE A 94 4.83 12.72 -13.31
C PHE A 94 4.59 11.35 -13.95
N VAL A 95 3.73 10.51 -13.38
CA VAL A 95 3.34 9.22 -14.00
C VAL A 95 2.38 9.45 -15.16
N LEU A 96 1.44 10.39 -15.01
CA LEU A 96 0.58 10.83 -16.12
C LEU A 96 1.42 11.36 -17.30
N ALA A 97 2.49 12.11 -17.02
CA ALA A 97 3.42 12.58 -18.05
C ALA A 97 4.18 11.43 -18.75
N VAL A 98 4.60 10.39 -18.01
CA VAL A 98 5.27 9.21 -18.57
C VAL A 98 4.33 8.39 -19.46
N THR A 99 3.08 8.24 -19.06
CA THR A 99 2.08 7.41 -19.75
C THR A 99 1.30 8.15 -20.85
N GLY A 100 1.32 9.49 -20.84
CA GLY A 100 0.40 10.30 -21.63
C GLY A 100 -1.07 10.15 -21.22
N GLY A 101 -1.33 9.63 -20.02
CA GLY A 101 -2.67 9.34 -19.51
C GLY A 101 -3.37 10.51 -18.83
N THR A 102 -4.64 10.29 -18.49
CA THR A 102 -5.42 11.16 -17.59
C THR A 102 -5.77 10.39 -16.33
N VAL A 103 -6.22 11.10 -15.28
CA VAL A 103 -6.72 10.44 -14.06
C VAL A 103 -7.84 9.46 -14.39
N GLN A 104 -8.84 9.88 -15.18
CA GLN A 104 -9.95 9.01 -15.56
C GLN A 104 -9.46 7.75 -16.28
N ARG A 105 -8.59 7.92 -17.29
CA ARG A 105 -8.04 6.77 -18.03
C ARG A 105 -7.32 5.80 -17.11
N HIS A 106 -6.55 6.30 -16.15
CA HIS A 106 -5.86 5.45 -15.18
C HIS A 106 -6.82 4.76 -14.21
N GLN A 107 -7.92 5.40 -13.82
CA GLN A 107 -8.98 4.75 -13.04
C GLN A 107 -9.64 3.62 -13.83
N ASP A 108 -10.00 3.87 -15.09
CA ASP A 108 -10.58 2.87 -15.99
C ASP A 108 -9.62 1.68 -16.17
N GLN A 109 -8.36 1.94 -16.50
CA GLN A 109 -7.35 0.88 -16.66
C GLN A 109 -7.07 0.11 -15.36
N THR A 110 -7.13 0.76 -14.21
CA THR A 110 -7.01 0.10 -12.91
C THR A 110 -8.19 -0.82 -12.64
N THR A 111 -9.40 -0.37 -12.95
CA THR A 111 -10.62 -1.17 -12.83
C THR A 111 -10.60 -2.36 -13.77
N GLU A 112 -10.33 -2.15 -15.06
CA GLU A 112 -10.20 -3.21 -16.07
C GLU A 112 -9.19 -4.27 -15.63
N ARG A 113 -8.03 -3.83 -15.14
CA ARG A 113 -6.96 -4.73 -14.71
C ARG A 113 -7.34 -5.52 -13.47
N TYR A 114 -7.99 -4.90 -12.49
CA TYR A 114 -8.53 -5.61 -11.33
C TYR A 114 -9.54 -6.68 -11.75
N LEU A 115 -10.47 -6.36 -12.65
CA LEU A 115 -11.50 -7.29 -13.10
C LEU A 115 -10.90 -8.50 -13.84
N ASP A 116 -9.92 -8.28 -14.72
CA ASP A 116 -9.21 -9.39 -15.38
C ASP A 116 -8.46 -10.27 -14.38
N LEU A 117 -7.66 -9.66 -13.50
CA LEU A 117 -6.89 -10.40 -12.48
C LEU A 117 -7.78 -11.15 -11.50
N ARG A 118 -8.95 -10.62 -11.16
CA ARG A 118 -9.88 -11.26 -10.23
C ARG A 118 -10.31 -12.63 -10.74
N THR A 119 -10.55 -12.77 -12.04
CA THR A 119 -10.91 -14.08 -12.63
C THR A 119 -9.80 -15.12 -12.56
N ARG A 120 -8.56 -14.70 -12.31
CA ARG A 120 -7.36 -15.55 -12.33
C ARG A 120 -6.78 -15.82 -10.94
N ILE A 121 -6.92 -14.87 -10.02
CA ILE A 121 -6.27 -14.89 -8.70
C ILE A 121 -7.28 -15.22 -7.60
N ASP A 122 -8.41 -14.51 -7.56
CA ASP A 122 -9.42 -14.58 -6.49
C ASP A 122 -10.37 -15.77 -6.73
N THR A 123 -9.79 -16.97 -6.70
CA THR A 123 -10.49 -18.26 -6.84
C THR A 123 -10.62 -18.94 -5.47
N ALA A 124 -11.39 -20.03 -5.36
CA ALA A 124 -11.69 -20.67 -4.07
C ALA A 124 -10.44 -21.04 -3.25
N ASP A 125 -9.35 -21.43 -3.92
CA ASP A 125 -8.06 -21.79 -3.32
C ASP A 125 -6.96 -20.76 -3.62
N GLY A 126 -7.33 -19.62 -4.21
CA GLY A 126 -6.42 -18.55 -4.58
C GLY A 126 -6.24 -17.52 -3.47
N PRO A 127 -5.16 -16.72 -3.52
CA PRO A 127 -4.98 -15.65 -2.56
C PRO A 127 -6.00 -14.53 -2.83
N TYR A 128 -6.32 -13.77 -1.77
CA TYR A 128 -7.17 -12.59 -1.91
C TYR A 128 -6.53 -11.54 -2.83
N LEU A 129 -7.26 -11.07 -3.84
CA LEU A 129 -6.84 -9.95 -4.70
C LEU A 129 -7.36 -8.62 -4.12
N MET A 130 -6.46 -7.78 -3.64
CA MET A 130 -6.75 -6.43 -3.14
C MET A 130 -6.94 -5.45 -4.31
N PRO A 131 -8.16 -4.92 -4.55
CA PRO A 131 -8.38 -3.83 -5.50
C PRO A 131 -7.70 -2.55 -5.02
N VAL A 132 -7.36 -1.65 -5.95
CA VAL A 132 -6.72 -0.36 -5.64
C VAL A 132 -7.55 0.78 -6.18
N LEU A 133 -7.91 1.72 -5.30
CA LEU A 133 -8.45 3.01 -5.67
C LEU A 133 -7.33 3.94 -6.14
N GLN A 134 -7.59 4.58 -7.27
CA GLN A 134 -6.75 5.61 -7.88
C GLN A 134 -7.50 6.94 -8.00
N GLY A 135 -6.75 8.04 -7.98
CA GLY A 135 -7.31 9.39 -8.12
C GLY A 135 -6.32 10.50 -7.74
N TYR A 136 -6.73 11.74 -8.00
CA TYR A 136 -6.00 12.96 -7.62
C TYR A 136 -6.89 14.00 -6.92
N THR A 137 -8.15 13.78 -6.57
CA THR A 137 -8.86 14.68 -5.63
C THR A 137 -9.78 13.84 -4.77
N PRO A 138 -10.19 14.29 -3.58
CA PRO A 138 -11.19 13.57 -2.79
C PRO A 138 -12.41 13.13 -3.62
N GLU A 139 -12.88 14.00 -4.52
CA GLU A 139 -14.01 13.73 -5.42
C GLU A 139 -13.69 12.64 -6.44
N GLN A 140 -12.46 12.62 -7.00
CA GLN A 140 -12.03 11.58 -7.93
C GLN A 140 -11.89 10.22 -7.23
N TYR A 141 -11.44 10.18 -5.98
CA TYR A 141 -11.42 8.93 -5.20
C TYR A 141 -12.84 8.46 -4.87
N ALA A 142 -13.73 9.37 -4.49
CA ALA A 142 -15.14 9.05 -4.25
C ALA A 142 -15.82 8.54 -5.53
N ALA A 143 -15.52 9.12 -6.69
CA ALA A 143 -16.02 8.64 -7.99
C ALA A 143 -15.55 7.21 -8.27
N HIS A 144 -14.24 6.95 -8.20
CA HIS A 144 -13.70 5.61 -8.45
C HIS A 144 -14.17 4.58 -7.42
N ALA A 145 -14.39 5.00 -6.16
CA ALA A 145 -15.01 4.14 -5.14
C ALA A 145 -16.45 3.76 -5.52
N ARG A 146 -17.25 4.69 -6.08
CA ARG A 146 -18.60 4.37 -6.60
C ARG A 146 -18.51 3.41 -7.78
N ASP A 147 -17.58 3.63 -8.71
CA ASP A 147 -17.42 2.80 -9.91
C ASP A 147 -17.02 1.36 -9.57
N LEU A 148 -16.15 1.16 -8.57
CA LEU A 148 -15.72 -0.16 -8.13
C LEU A 148 -16.69 -0.83 -7.15
N SER A 149 -17.59 -0.08 -6.51
CA SER A 149 -18.49 -0.60 -5.48
C SER A 149 -19.31 -1.84 -5.89
N PRO A 150 -19.86 -1.94 -7.11
CA PRO A 150 -20.59 -3.13 -7.56
C PRO A 150 -19.75 -4.41 -7.56
N PHE A 151 -18.43 -4.30 -7.65
CA PHE A 151 -17.51 -5.44 -7.74
C PHE A 151 -16.86 -5.78 -6.40
N ILE A 152 -16.93 -4.90 -5.39
CA ILE A 152 -16.21 -5.07 -4.14
C ILE A 152 -17.21 -5.27 -2.99
N GLY A 153 -17.12 -6.45 -2.37
CA GLY A 153 -17.98 -6.87 -1.28
C GLY A 153 -17.84 -6.06 0.00
N HIS A 154 -18.72 -6.34 0.95
CA HIS A 154 -18.71 -5.71 2.27
C HIS A 154 -17.44 -6.08 3.06
N ASN A 155 -16.89 -5.15 3.86
CA ASN A 155 -15.65 -5.36 4.64
C ASN A 155 -14.40 -5.72 3.82
N ALA A 156 -14.43 -5.50 2.50
CA ALA A 156 -13.29 -5.79 1.63
C ALA A 156 -12.07 -4.97 2.01
N TRP A 157 -10.89 -5.53 1.76
CA TRP A 157 -9.62 -4.86 1.97
C TRP A 157 -9.21 -4.15 0.67
N VAL A 158 -9.16 -2.83 0.69
CA VAL A 158 -9.02 -2.00 -0.53
C VAL A 158 -7.80 -1.09 -0.40
N GLY A 159 -6.92 -1.13 -1.38
CA GLY A 159 -5.76 -0.24 -1.47
C GLY A 159 -6.12 1.18 -1.90
N VAL A 160 -5.37 2.17 -1.42
CA VAL A 160 -5.47 3.56 -1.83
C VAL A 160 -4.14 3.99 -2.42
N GLY A 161 -4.06 3.99 -3.75
CA GLY A 161 -2.88 4.35 -4.53
C GLY A 161 -2.65 5.86 -4.59
N SER A 162 -1.55 6.30 -5.19
CA SER A 162 -1.22 7.72 -5.46
C SER A 162 -1.24 8.69 -4.26
N VAL A 163 -1.10 8.18 -3.03
CA VAL A 163 -1.09 8.99 -1.80
C VAL A 163 0.33 9.31 -1.28
N CYS A 164 1.38 8.63 -1.76
CA CYS A 164 2.74 8.73 -1.21
C CYS A 164 3.35 10.14 -1.34
N LYS A 165 3.27 10.76 -2.53
CA LYS A 165 3.88 12.08 -2.79
C LYS A 165 2.99 13.28 -2.44
N ARG A 166 1.75 13.03 -2.01
CA ARG A 166 0.75 14.06 -1.68
C ARG A 166 0.81 14.62 -0.27
N GLN A 167 1.66 14.04 0.56
CA GLN A 167 1.73 14.30 1.99
C GLN A 167 2.61 15.53 2.34
N GLY A 168 2.60 16.55 1.48
CA GLY A 168 3.15 17.88 1.81
C GLY A 168 2.23 18.67 2.76
N ARG A 169 0.95 18.27 2.85
CA ARG A 169 -0.05 18.79 3.78
C ARG A 169 -0.79 17.61 4.43
N PRO A 170 -0.72 17.40 5.75
CA PRO A 170 -1.38 16.27 6.41
C PRO A 170 -2.88 16.16 6.11
N ASP A 171 -3.56 17.29 5.92
CA ASP A 171 -5.00 17.33 5.63
C ASP A 171 -5.39 16.74 4.27
N SER A 172 -4.47 16.68 3.30
CA SER A 172 -4.79 16.20 1.95
C SER A 172 -5.10 14.70 1.92
N LEU A 173 -4.39 13.91 2.74
CA LEU A 173 -4.63 12.47 2.87
C LEU A 173 -5.93 12.21 3.64
N ALA A 174 -6.16 12.94 4.74
CA ALA A 174 -7.39 12.81 5.53
C ALA A 174 -8.63 13.07 4.67
N ALA A 175 -8.65 14.15 3.89
CA ALA A 175 -9.78 14.48 3.00
C ALA A 175 -10.05 13.40 1.95
N VAL A 176 -9.01 12.78 1.38
CA VAL A 176 -9.16 11.65 0.45
C VAL A 176 -9.79 10.45 1.15
N LEU A 177 -9.28 10.09 2.34
CA LEU A 177 -9.78 8.94 3.09
C LEU A 177 -11.22 9.14 3.58
N GLU A 178 -11.57 10.35 4.00
CA GLU A 178 -12.93 10.74 4.37
C GLU A 178 -13.89 10.63 3.17
N ALA A 179 -13.51 11.16 2.00
CA ALA A 179 -14.34 11.06 0.81
C ALA A 179 -14.56 9.61 0.33
N ILE A 180 -13.59 8.71 0.51
CA ILE A 180 -13.77 7.28 0.27
C ILE A 180 -14.73 6.68 1.30
N HIS A 181 -14.53 7.00 2.57
CA HIS A 181 -15.35 6.51 3.67
C HIS A 181 -16.83 6.93 3.54
N ASP A 182 -17.10 8.15 3.06
CA ASP A 182 -18.47 8.63 2.82
C ASP A 182 -19.21 7.80 1.75
N VAL A 183 -18.48 7.17 0.83
CA VAL A 183 -19.04 6.27 -0.19
C VAL A 183 -19.11 4.82 0.31
N ARG A 184 -18.04 4.34 0.95
CA ARG A 184 -17.88 2.95 1.41
C ARG A 184 -17.30 2.89 2.83
N PRO A 185 -18.14 3.13 3.86
CA PRO A 185 -17.68 3.16 5.24
C PRO A 185 -17.26 1.77 5.76
N ASP A 186 -17.66 0.70 5.06
CA ASP A 186 -17.36 -0.69 5.38
C ASP A 186 -15.98 -1.15 4.89
N TRP A 187 -15.36 -0.45 3.94
CA TRP A 187 -14.07 -0.86 3.40
C TRP A 187 -12.93 -0.71 4.40
N ARG A 188 -12.08 -1.73 4.45
CA ARG A 188 -10.84 -1.73 5.24
C ARG A 188 -9.72 -1.18 4.36
N LEU A 189 -9.37 0.09 4.52
CA LEU A 189 -8.42 0.73 3.61
C LEU A 189 -6.95 0.37 3.92
N HIS A 190 -6.16 0.14 2.87
CA HIS A 190 -4.70 0.06 2.89
C HIS A 190 -4.08 1.31 2.30
N GLY A 191 -3.28 2.05 3.08
CA GLY A 191 -2.57 3.23 2.59
C GLY A 191 -1.18 2.87 2.08
N PHE A 192 -0.95 3.03 0.77
CA PHE A 192 0.37 2.72 0.20
C PHE A 192 1.39 3.83 0.47
N GLY A 193 2.55 3.46 1.02
CA GLY A 193 3.66 4.39 1.25
C GLY A 193 3.32 5.59 2.14
N VAL A 194 2.52 5.38 3.19
CA VAL A 194 2.12 6.46 4.11
C VAL A 194 3.33 6.90 4.95
N LYS A 195 3.60 8.21 5.01
CA LYS A 195 4.68 8.77 5.84
C LYS A 195 4.28 8.65 7.31
N SER A 196 5.27 8.37 8.15
CA SER A 196 5.10 8.30 9.60
C SER A 196 4.50 9.57 10.22
N THR A 197 4.75 10.75 9.62
CA THR A 197 4.15 12.02 10.07
C THR A 197 2.64 12.05 9.90
N SER A 198 2.11 11.43 8.84
CA SER A 198 0.67 11.35 8.58
C SER A 198 -0.03 10.44 9.60
N LEU A 199 0.69 9.45 10.14
CA LEU A 199 0.21 8.56 11.21
C LEU A 199 0.12 9.24 12.58
N ARG A 200 0.47 10.53 12.68
CA ARG A 200 0.16 11.35 13.86
C ARG A 200 -1.24 11.94 13.80
N SER A 201 -1.92 11.91 12.65
CA SER A 201 -3.29 12.41 12.54
C SER A 201 -4.29 11.30 12.84
N SER A 202 -5.13 11.48 13.86
CA SER A 202 -6.25 10.58 14.15
C SER A 202 -7.20 10.44 12.96
N ARG A 203 -7.46 11.54 12.23
CA ARG A 203 -8.27 11.53 10.99
C ARG A 203 -7.74 10.57 9.92
N VAL A 204 -6.42 10.35 9.87
CA VAL A 204 -5.79 9.39 8.96
C VAL A 204 -5.85 7.99 9.55
N CYS A 205 -5.44 7.83 10.81
CA CYS A 205 -5.35 6.53 11.45
C CYS A 205 -6.71 5.84 11.62
N ASP A 206 -7.77 6.58 11.93
CA ASP A 206 -9.12 6.05 12.10
C ASP A 206 -9.81 5.67 10.77
N ARG A 207 -9.16 5.94 9.63
CA ARG A 207 -9.65 5.60 8.29
C ARG A 207 -8.81 4.54 7.58
N LEU A 208 -7.67 4.15 8.15
CA LEU A 208 -6.80 3.12 7.58
C LEU A 208 -6.80 1.88 8.46
N ALA A 209 -7.07 0.72 7.87
CA ALA A 209 -6.90 -0.55 8.57
C ALA A 209 -5.43 -0.99 8.56
N THR A 210 -4.71 -0.70 7.47
CA THR A 210 -3.34 -1.14 7.23
C THR A 210 -2.57 -0.09 6.42
N VAL A 211 -1.24 -0.10 6.51
CA VAL A 211 -0.34 0.75 5.74
C VAL A 211 0.95 0.02 5.43
N ASP A 212 1.66 0.44 4.39
CA ASP A 212 3.04 0.02 4.14
C ASP A 212 4.03 1.20 4.14
N SER A 213 5.31 0.88 4.34
CA SER A 213 6.38 1.85 4.12
C SER A 213 7.74 1.20 3.86
N MET A 214 8.49 1.83 2.96
CA MET A 214 9.91 1.55 2.70
C MET A 214 10.84 2.62 3.31
N ALA A 215 10.32 3.50 4.18
CA ALA A 215 11.07 4.65 4.70
C ALA A 215 12.33 4.26 5.48
N TRP A 216 12.38 3.06 6.07
CA TRP A 216 13.53 2.55 6.82
C TRP A 216 14.80 2.44 5.95
N SER A 217 14.68 1.89 4.74
CA SER A 217 15.82 1.68 3.83
C SER A 217 16.33 3.02 3.29
N TYR A 218 15.42 3.93 2.95
CA TYR A 218 15.78 5.29 2.56
C TYR A 218 16.53 6.02 3.69
N ALA A 219 16.03 5.95 4.92
CA ALA A 219 16.65 6.60 6.08
C ALA A 219 18.06 6.05 6.35
N ALA A 220 18.24 4.73 6.32
CA ALA A 220 19.55 4.10 6.49
C ALA A 220 20.53 4.48 5.36
N ARG A 221 20.05 4.60 4.11
CA ARG A 221 20.87 5.10 2.99
C ARG A 221 21.32 6.54 3.22
N MET A 222 20.41 7.42 3.67
CA MET A 222 20.75 8.82 3.93
C MET A 222 21.72 8.97 5.11
N GLN A 223 21.54 8.20 6.18
CA GLN A 223 22.45 8.21 7.33
C GLN A 223 23.88 7.83 6.91
N ARG A 224 24.03 6.77 6.11
CA ARG A 224 25.35 6.36 5.60
C ARG A 224 25.97 7.39 4.67
N LEU A 225 25.17 8.04 3.82
CA LEU A 225 25.67 9.13 2.97
C LEU A 225 26.15 10.34 3.79
N ALA A 226 25.47 10.65 4.90
CA ALA A 226 25.80 11.80 5.73
C ALA A 226 26.98 11.56 6.68
N SER A 227 27.08 10.36 7.27
CA SER A 227 28.04 10.08 8.34
C SER A 227 29.16 9.10 7.96
N GLY A 228 29.07 8.41 6.82
CA GLY A 228 29.94 7.28 6.49
C GLY A 228 29.68 6.01 7.33
N GLU A 229 28.86 6.14 8.38
CA GLU A 229 28.58 5.11 9.39
C GLU A 229 27.09 4.76 9.44
N GLY A 230 26.73 3.73 10.22
CA GLY A 230 25.36 3.27 10.40
C GLY A 230 25.00 1.99 9.64
N PRO A 231 23.83 1.40 9.94
CA PRO A 231 23.45 0.09 9.44
C PRO A 231 23.28 0.10 7.93
N SER A 232 23.58 -1.02 7.28
CA SER A 232 23.32 -1.16 5.84
C SER A 232 21.84 -0.90 5.55
N PRO A 233 21.50 -0.18 4.45
CA PRO A 233 20.11 0.09 4.08
C PRO A 233 19.29 -1.16 3.74
N ASN A 234 19.95 -2.32 3.69
CA ASN A 234 19.35 -3.63 3.48
C ASN A 234 19.66 -4.60 4.64
N SER A 235 19.73 -4.10 5.88
CA SER A 235 20.00 -4.92 7.07
C SER A 235 18.77 -5.12 7.94
N ALA A 236 18.73 -6.27 8.64
CA ALA A 236 17.72 -6.53 9.66
C ALA A 236 17.78 -5.50 10.79
N GLU A 237 18.98 -5.02 11.16
CA GLU A 237 19.17 -3.99 12.17
C GLU A 237 18.44 -2.68 11.82
N ALA A 238 18.64 -2.16 10.59
CA ALA A 238 17.96 -0.95 10.14
C ALA A 238 16.43 -1.12 10.12
N LEU A 239 15.95 -2.26 9.64
CA LEU A 239 14.53 -2.58 9.55
C LEU A 239 13.88 -2.66 10.95
N LEU A 240 14.46 -3.45 11.85
CA LEU A 240 13.94 -3.65 13.22
C LEU A 240 14.00 -2.36 14.04
N GLY A 241 15.10 -1.61 13.94
CA GLY A 241 15.24 -0.32 14.62
C GLY A 241 14.23 0.71 14.15
N TRP A 242 13.83 0.70 12.87
CA TRP A 242 12.76 1.57 12.38
C TRP A 242 11.37 1.09 12.81
N MET A 243 11.10 -0.22 12.75
CA MET A 243 9.82 -0.79 13.20
C MET A 243 9.51 -0.42 14.65
N ALA A 244 10.50 -0.50 15.55
CA ALA A 244 10.36 -0.09 16.94
C ALA A 244 9.99 1.40 17.11
N LYS A 245 10.41 2.28 16.18
CA LYS A 245 10.02 3.71 16.20
C LYS A 245 8.59 3.90 15.74
N ILE A 246 8.16 3.16 14.72
CA ILE A 246 6.80 3.25 14.17
C ILE A 246 5.76 2.74 15.18
N THR A 247 6.03 1.65 15.89
CA THR A 247 5.12 1.11 16.92
C THR A 247 4.87 2.08 18.08
N ASN A 248 5.75 3.07 18.25
CA ASN A 248 5.66 4.10 19.29
C ASN A 248 4.98 5.40 18.81
N ILE A 249 4.52 5.47 17.55
CA ILE A 249 3.73 6.61 17.10
C ILE A 249 2.41 6.65 17.88
N ARG A 250 2.07 7.84 18.37
CA ARG A 250 0.79 8.15 19.00
C ARG A 250 0.09 9.19 18.15
N PRO A 251 -1.10 8.88 17.61
CA PRO A 251 -1.94 9.89 16.97
C PRO A 251 -2.32 11.01 17.94
N ASP A 252 -2.50 12.22 17.41
CA ASP A 252 -2.98 13.37 18.14
C ASP A 252 -4.43 13.11 18.57
N GLY A 253 -4.72 13.28 19.86
CA GLY A 253 -6.09 13.25 20.37
C GLY A 253 -6.92 14.33 19.70
N HIS A 254 -8.18 14.03 19.37
CA HIS A 254 -9.12 15.00 18.78
C HIS A 254 -9.15 16.28 19.63
N ARG A 255 -8.46 17.34 19.20
CA ARG A 255 -8.75 18.69 19.69
C ARG A 255 -10.10 19.06 19.08
N GLN A 256 -11.17 18.87 19.85
CA GLN A 256 -12.41 19.57 19.56
C GLN A 256 -12.06 21.05 19.50
N GLN A 257 -12.14 21.65 18.30
CA GLN A 257 -12.18 23.10 18.20
C GLN A 257 -13.52 23.51 18.80
N THR A 258 -13.50 23.98 20.04
CA THR A 258 -14.63 24.68 20.64
C THR A 258 -14.86 25.95 19.82
N LEU A 259 -15.90 25.94 18.99
CA LEU A 259 -16.44 27.16 18.41
C LEU A 259 -17.08 27.94 19.57
N THR A 260 -16.45 29.02 19.99
CA THR A 260 -17.09 30.13 20.73
C THR A 260 -17.73 31.09 19.76
#